data_AF-A0A7K6TYT3-F1
#
_entry.id   AF-A0A7K6TYT3-F1
#
_cell.length_a   1.000
_cell.length_b   1.000
_cell.length_c   1.000
_cell.angle_alpha   90.00
_cell.angle_beta   90.00
_cell.angle_gamma   90.00
#
_symmetry.space_group_name_H-M   'P 1'
#
loop_
_entity.id
_entity.type
_entity.pdbx_description
1 polymer ?
#
loop_
_entity_poly.entity_id
_entity_poly.type
_entity_poly.pdbx_seq_one_letter_code
_entity_poly.pdbx_strand_id
1 'polypeptide(L)'
;PVPSVGQYLRAEVAQRAPALGGGREEARRLALAVLATCLKLECCISGTHSMDLVALEPFGEYVSLPGLDCTFPGGYSSLPDRMLADLPEGTVLLNKAVRTIRWRGSFREDGDDTRDFPVRVECEDGDTFLADHVIVTVPLGFLKERHQDFFQPPLPERKAEAIRRLGFGTNNKIFLEFEQPFWDPQQQLLEVVWEDESPLEEPSTDLEANWFKKLIGFVVLQPPEQHGHVLCGFIAGKESEYMETLSDAEVLST
;
A
#
# COMPACT_ATOMS: atom_id res chain seq x y z
N PRO A 1 -23.53 -10.31 2.73
CA PRO A 1 -22.56 -9.20 2.49
C PRO A 1 -22.31 -8.48 3.80
N VAL A 2 -21.04 -8.42 4.24
CA VAL A 2 -20.67 -7.53 5.34
C VAL A 2 -20.81 -6.09 4.81
N PRO A 3 -21.44 -5.17 5.55
CA PRO A 3 -21.49 -3.76 5.15
C PRO A 3 -20.05 -3.25 4.94
N SER A 4 -19.81 -2.49 3.87
CA SER A 4 -18.52 -1.84 3.66
C SER A 4 -18.53 -0.40 4.17
N VAL A 5 -17.34 0.13 4.45
CA VAL A 5 -17.15 1.53 4.82
C VAL A 5 -17.65 2.45 3.70
N GLY A 6 -17.35 2.12 2.44
CA GLY A 6 -17.79 2.91 1.29
C GLY A 6 -19.32 2.97 1.15
N GLN A 7 -20.02 1.85 1.34
CA GLN A 7 -21.49 1.81 1.30
C GLN A 7 -22.11 2.66 2.41
N TYR A 8 -21.55 2.58 3.62
CA TYR A 8 -22.00 3.40 4.75
C TYR A 8 -21.78 4.90 4.48
N LEU A 9 -20.58 5.29 4.03
CA LEU A 9 -20.26 6.68 3.72
C LEU A 9 -21.13 7.24 2.58
N ARG A 10 -21.36 6.46 1.52
CA ARG A 10 -22.22 6.87 0.41
C ARG A 10 -23.67 7.12 0.87
N ALA A 11 -24.19 6.28 1.75
CA ALA A 11 -25.52 6.47 2.34
C ALA A 11 -25.61 7.76 3.18
N GLU A 12 -24.61 8.01 4.04
CA GLU A 12 -24.53 9.24 4.84
C GLU A 12 -24.40 10.50 3.96
N VAL A 13 -23.57 10.44 2.92
CA VAL A 13 -23.42 11.56 1.98
C VAL A 13 -24.73 11.80 1.24
N ALA A 14 -25.40 10.76 0.74
CA ALA A 14 -26.67 10.90 0.02
C ALA A 14 -27.75 11.56 0.89
N GLN A 15 -27.80 11.23 2.18
CA GLN A 15 -28.74 11.83 3.13
C GLN A 15 -28.46 13.33 3.35
N ARG A 16 -27.18 13.74 3.38
CA ARG A 16 -26.77 15.11 3.71
C ARG A 16 -26.61 16.01 2.48
N ALA A 17 -26.42 15.43 1.29
CA ALA A 17 -26.16 16.14 0.04
C ALA A 17 -27.16 17.26 -0.28
N PRO A 18 -28.48 17.13 -0.04
CA PRO A 18 -29.44 18.21 -0.30
C PRO A 18 -29.22 19.48 0.54
N ALA A 19 -28.57 19.35 1.71
CA ALA A 19 -28.29 20.47 2.61
C ALA A 19 -26.92 21.14 2.32
N LEU A 20 -26.08 20.53 1.47
CA LEU A 20 -24.78 21.09 1.08
C LEU A 20 -24.94 22.31 0.16
N GLY A 21 -23.95 23.21 0.17
CA GLY A 21 -23.89 24.35 -0.76
C GLY A 21 -24.85 25.51 -0.46
N GLY A 22 -25.63 25.45 0.63
CA GLY A 22 -26.52 26.54 1.04
C GLY A 22 -27.59 26.89 -0.01
N GLY A 23 -28.09 25.88 -0.74
CA GLY A 23 -29.08 26.04 -1.80
C GLY A 23 -28.53 26.46 -3.17
N ARG A 24 -27.21 26.63 -3.31
CA ARG A 24 -26.55 26.89 -4.60
C ARG A 24 -26.01 25.60 -5.21
N GLU A 25 -26.43 25.32 -6.43
CA GLU A 25 -26.06 24.08 -7.14
C GLU A 25 -24.56 23.92 -7.32
N GLU A 26 -23.86 24.97 -7.77
CA GLU A 26 -22.42 24.96 -7.98
C GLU A 26 -21.65 24.68 -6.67
N ALA A 27 -22.10 25.30 -5.57
CA ALA A 27 -21.50 25.08 -4.26
C ALA A 27 -21.76 23.66 -3.74
N ARG A 28 -22.91 23.07 -4.08
CA ARG A 28 -23.22 21.67 -3.77
C ARG A 28 -22.32 20.72 -4.58
N ARG A 29 -22.15 20.97 -5.88
CA ARG A 29 -21.27 20.17 -6.76
C ARG A 29 -19.83 20.19 -6.25
N LEU A 30 -19.32 21.39 -5.94
CA LEU A 30 -17.97 21.52 -5.39
C LEU A 30 -17.82 20.78 -4.04
N ALA A 31 -18.81 20.86 -3.16
CA ALA A 31 -18.78 20.12 -1.90
C ALA A 31 -18.75 18.59 -2.10
N LEU A 32 -19.47 18.08 -3.09
CA LEU A 32 -19.42 16.65 -3.46
C LEU A 32 -18.06 16.25 -4.05
N ALA A 33 -17.48 17.08 -4.91
CA ALA A 33 -16.14 16.85 -5.45
C ALA A 33 -15.08 16.82 -4.34
N VAL A 34 -15.15 17.72 -3.35
CA VAL A 34 -14.28 17.70 -2.17
C VAL A 34 -14.45 16.39 -1.39
N LEU A 35 -15.68 15.94 -1.16
CA LEU A 35 -15.94 14.66 -0.49
C LEU A 35 -15.40 13.46 -1.30
N ALA A 36 -15.43 13.51 -2.64
CA ALA A 36 -14.80 12.50 -3.48
C ALA A 36 -13.27 12.47 -3.28
N THR A 37 -12.60 13.63 -3.22
CA THR A 37 -11.17 13.72 -2.87
C THR A 37 -10.89 13.13 -1.48
N CYS A 38 -11.73 13.41 -0.47
CA CYS A 38 -11.58 12.80 0.85
C CYS A 38 -11.67 11.26 0.82
N LEU A 39 -12.57 10.68 0.02
CA LEU A 39 -12.63 9.22 -0.14
C LEU A 39 -11.39 8.65 -0.82
N LYS A 40 -10.77 9.39 -1.76
CA LYS A 40 -9.51 9.00 -2.39
C LYS A 40 -8.34 9.04 -1.39
N LEU A 41 -8.33 10.03 -0.49
CA LEU A 41 -7.39 10.08 0.63
C LEU A 41 -7.56 8.86 1.53
N GLU A 42 -8.79 8.50 1.91
CA GLU A 42 -9.06 7.30 2.70
C GLU A 42 -8.65 6.00 1.98
N CYS A 43 -8.75 5.96 0.65
CA CYS A 43 -8.21 4.85 -0.14
C CYS A 43 -6.68 4.74 -0.04
N CYS A 44 -5.96 5.87 -0.04
CA CYS A 44 -4.52 5.91 0.19
C CYS A 44 -4.15 5.45 1.60
N ILE A 45 -4.87 5.92 2.62
CA ILE A 45 -4.66 5.54 4.04
C ILE A 45 -4.91 4.04 4.23
N SER A 46 -6.00 3.51 3.67
CA SER A 46 -6.38 2.11 3.80
C SER A 46 -5.62 1.17 2.85
N GLY A 47 -4.85 1.70 1.89
CA GLY A 47 -4.17 0.90 0.87
C GLY A 47 -5.15 0.07 0.03
N THR A 48 -6.23 0.69 -0.46
CA THR A 48 -7.32 0.02 -1.19
C THR A 48 -7.71 0.79 -2.44
N HIS A 49 -8.34 0.11 -3.40
CA HIS A 49 -8.91 0.78 -4.58
C HIS A 49 -10.20 1.54 -4.29
N SER A 50 -11.01 1.02 -3.37
CA SER A 50 -12.27 1.64 -2.95
C SER A 50 -12.56 1.30 -1.50
N MET A 51 -13.19 2.24 -0.79
CA MET A 51 -13.73 2.00 0.55
C MET A 51 -14.87 0.98 0.54
N ASP A 52 -15.43 0.65 -0.64
CA ASP A 52 -16.39 -0.46 -0.79
C ASP A 52 -15.76 -1.84 -0.54
N LEU A 53 -14.42 -1.95 -0.60
CA LEU A 53 -13.68 -3.17 -0.30
C LEU A 53 -13.26 -3.26 1.17
N VAL A 54 -13.49 -2.22 1.97
CA VAL A 54 -13.12 -2.16 3.38
C VAL A 54 -14.31 -2.56 4.23
N ALA A 55 -14.16 -3.60 5.05
CA ALA A 55 -15.24 -4.07 5.93
C ALA A 55 -15.52 -3.06 7.04
N LEU A 56 -16.80 -2.70 7.23
CA LEU A 56 -17.22 -1.67 8.18
C LEU A 56 -16.95 -2.06 9.64
N GLU A 57 -17.30 -3.29 10.02
CA GLU A 57 -17.23 -3.76 11.41
C GLU A 57 -15.79 -3.72 11.98
N PRO A 58 -14.76 -4.30 11.33
CA PRO A 58 -13.40 -4.26 11.85
C PRO A 58 -12.67 -2.93 11.59
N PHE A 59 -13.26 -1.97 10.86
CA PHE A 59 -12.57 -0.73 10.50
C PHE A 59 -12.09 0.05 11.73
N GLY A 60 -12.87 0.04 12.81
CA GLY A 60 -12.53 0.70 14.07
C GLY A 60 -11.53 -0.07 14.96
N GLU A 61 -11.03 -1.23 14.54
CA GLU A 61 -10.05 -2.01 15.31
C GLU A 61 -8.62 -1.46 15.16
N TYR A 62 -8.34 -0.67 14.12
CA TYR A 62 -7.05 -0.01 13.95
C TYR A 62 -6.85 1.08 15.01
N VAL A 63 -5.73 1.03 15.72
CA VAL A 63 -5.41 1.96 16.81
C VAL A 63 -4.39 2.99 16.34
N SER A 64 -4.80 4.25 16.30
CA SER A 64 -3.88 5.38 16.12
C SER A 64 -3.16 5.71 17.42
N LEU A 65 -1.85 5.87 17.34
CA LEU A 65 -1.04 6.36 18.47
C LEU A 65 -1.13 7.89 18.56
N PRO A 66 -1.02 8.47 19.77
CA PRO A 66 -0.96 9.92 19.91
C PRO A 66 0.37 10.46 19.38
N GLY A 67 0.35 11.70 18.91
CA GLY A 67 1.54 12.38 18.36
C GLY A 67 1.22 13.02 17.02
N LEU A 68 2.11 13.90 16.56
CA LEU A 68 2.08 14.39 15.20
C LEU A 68 2.99 13.49 14.35
N ASP A 69 2.47 13.01 13.22
CA ASP A 69 3.26 12.23 12.28
C ASP A 69 4.48 13.03 11.81
N CYS A 70 5.64 12.37 11.76
CA CYS A 70 6.88 12.98 11.30
C CYS A 70 7.63 12.03 10.37
N THR A 71 8.43 12.61 9.48
CA THR A 71 9.37 11.87 8.64
C THR A 71 10.73 11.76 9.34
N PHE A 72 11.51 10.74 8.97
CA PHE A 72 12.90 10.65 9.37
C PHE A 72 13.73 11.55 8.44
N PRO A 73 14.42 12.59 8.95
CA PRO A 73 15.19 13.50 8.09
C PRO A 73 16.23 12.76 7.24
N GLY A 74 16.88 11.71 7.77
CA GLY A 74 17.83 10.87 7.03
C GLY A 74 17.20 9.80 6.13
N GLY A 75 15.87 9.81 5.95
CA GLY A 75 15.12 8.76 5.27
C GLY A 75 14.79 7.57 6.17
N TYR A 76 13.68 6.89 5.87
CA TYR A 76 13.20 5.75 6.66
C TYR A 76 14.14 4.54 6.62
N SER A 77 15.01 4.41 5.61
CA SER A 77 15.98 3.30 5.49
C SER A 77 17.02 3.31 6.62
N SER A 78 17.28 4.47 7.23
CA SER A 78 18.20 4.59 8.36
C SER A 78 17.84 3.68 9.54
N LEU A 79 16.55 3.38 9.74
CA LEU A 79 16.08 2.50 10.79
C LEU A 79 16.46 1.02 10.54
N PRO A 80 16.03 0.37 9.44
CA PRO A 80 16.47 -1.00 9.16
C PRO A 80 17.98 -1.10 8.99
N ASP A 81 18.66 -0.11 8.41
CA ASP A 81 20.12 -0.09 8.30
C ASP A 81 20.78 -0.16 9.69
N ARG A 82 20.25 0.60 10.65
CA ARG A 82 20.74 0.56 12.03
C ARG A 82 20.47 -0.77 12.71
N MET A 83 19.30 -1.36 12.50
CA MET A 83 18.96 -2.68 13.03
C MET A 83 19.87 -3.77 12.45
N LEU A 84 20.18 -3.71 11.16
CA LEU A 84 21.08 -4.64 10.48
C LEU A 84 22.52 -4.54 11.01
N ALA A 85 22.99 -3.33 11.29
CA ALA A 85 24.34 -3.10 11.81
C ALA A 85 24.58 -3.70 13.21
N ASP A 86 23.52 -3.96 13.98
CA ASP A 86 23.59 -4.59 15.30
C ASP A 86 23.52 -6.14 15.23
N LEU A 87 23.35 -6.73 14.04
CA LEU A 87 23.36 -8.18 13.83
C LEU A 87 24.78 -8.72 13.53
N PRO A 88 25.10 -9.96 13.91
CA PRO A 88 26.36 -10.60 13.51
C PRO A 88 26.51 -10.66 11.98
N GLU A 89 27.75 -10.55 11.50
CA GLU A 89 28.07 -10.68 10.08
C GLU A 89 27.57 -12.02 9.52
N GLY A 90 27.01 -12.00 8.30
CA GLY A 90 26.45 -13.19 7.66
C GLY A 90 25.06 -13.59 8.13
N THR A 91 24.44 -12.87 9.08
CA THR A 91 23.06 -13.17 9.53
C THR A 91 22.02 -12.95 8.44
N VAL A 92 22.19 -11.90 7.63
CA VAL A 92 21.25 -11.55 6.55
C VAL A 92 21.90 -11.84 5.20
N LEU A 93 21.27 -12.73 4.44
CA LEU A 93 21.71 -13.13 3.11
C LEU A 93 20.85 -12.43 2.06
N LEU A 94 21.43 -11.43 1.40
CA LEU A 94 20.79 -10.75 0.27
C LEU A 94 20.86 -11.62 -0.99
N ASN A 95 19.99 -11.35 -1.96
CA ASN A 95 19.88 -12.12 -3.21
C ASN A 95 19.65 -13.63 -2.98
N LYS A 96 19.03 -13.99 -1.85
CA LYS A 96 18.76 -15.38 -1.44
C LYS A 96 17.26 -15.63 -1.42
N ALA A 97 16.63 -15.59 -2.59
CA ALA A 97 15.19 -15.78 -2.72
C ALA A 97 14.79 -17.21 -2.31
N VAL A 98 13.85 -17.31 -1.36
CA VAL A 98 13.28 -18.60 -0.93
C VAL A 98 12.23 -19.02 -1.95
N ARG A 99 12.31 -20.28 -2.41
CA ARG A 99 11.36 -20.89 -3.33
C ARG A 99 10.29 -21.69 -2.60
N THR A 100 10.69 -22.53 -1.64
CA THR A 100 9.79 -23.46 -0.95
C THR A 100 10.27 -23.73 0.48
N ILE A 101 9.34 -23.72 1.43
CA ILE A 101 9.55 -24.10 2.82
C ILE A 101 8.94 -25.49 3.03
N ARG A 102 9.79 -26.51 3.17
CA ARG A 102 9.38 -27.86 3.53
C ARG A 102 9.38 -28.03 5.04
N TRP A 103 8.22 -28.28 5.64
CA TRP A 103 8.07 -28.36 7.10
C TRP A 103 7.36 -29.66 7.51
N ARG A 104 7.38 -29.98 8.81
CA ARG A 104 6.92 -31.29 9.36
C ARG A 104 7.66 -32.48 8.76
N GLY A 105 8.92 -32.28 8.40
CA GLY A 105 9.77 -33.34 7.88
C GLY A 105 10.74 -33.87 8.93
N SER A 106 11.61 -34.75 8.47
CA SER A 106 12.84 -35.17 9.13
C SER A 106 13.92 -35.07 8.07
N PHE A 107 14.68 -33.98 8.08
CA PHE A 107 15.70 -33.66 7.09
C PHE A 107 17.08 -33.73 7.73
N ARG A 108 18.06 -34.29 7.02
CA ARG A 108 19.44 -34.44 7.49
C ARG A 108 20.40 -33.68 6.60
N GLU A 109 21.51 -33.24 7.18
CA GLU A 109 22.63 -32.75 6.40
C GLU A 109 23.33 -33.93 5.72
N ASP A 110 23.82 -33.72 4.51
CA ASP A 110 24.52 -34.76 3.76
C ASP A 110 25.81 -35.15 4.52
N GLY A 111 25.87 -36.39 4.97
CA GLY A 111 27.01 -36.94 5.72
C GLY A 111 26.93 -36.80 7.24
N ASP A 112 25.84 -36.24 7.79
CA ASP A 112 25.57 -36.21 9.23
C ASP A 112 24.30 -37.00 9.59
N ASP A 113 24.49 -38.22 10.12
CA ASP A 113 23.40 -39.08 10.60
C ASP A 113 22.99 -38.79 12.06
N THR A 114 23.58 -37.77 12.70
CA THR A 114 23.40 -37.55 14.14
C THR A 114 22.20 -36.67 14.48
N ARG A 115 21.74 -35.83 13.54
CA ARG A 115 20.69 -34.85 13.80
C ARG A 115 19.68 -34.75 12.67
N ASP A 116 18.41 -34.79 13.05
CA ASP A 116 17.27 -34.52 12.18
C ASP A 116 16.73 -33.10 12.42
N PHE A 117 16.36 -32.41 11.35
CA PHE A 117 15.73 -31.08 11.36
C PHE A 117 14.27 -31.15 10.87
N PRO A 118 13.35 -30.42 11.52
CA PRO A 118 11.93 -30.43 11.15
C PRO A 118 11.59 -29.60 9.90
N VAL A 119 12.48 -28.70 9.47
CA VAL A 119 12.26 -27.78 8.35
C VAL A 119 13.47 -27.74 7.42
N ARG A 120 13.20 -27.68 6.12
CA ARG A 120 14.16 -27.42 5.05
C ARG A 120 13.65 -26.27 4.18
N VAL A 121 14.44 -25.22 4.07
CA VAL A 121 14.19 -24.07 3.20
C VAL A 121 14.96 -24.29 1.90
N GLU A 122 14.28 -24.22 0.77
CA GLU A 122 14.87 -24.33 -0.56
C GLU A 122 14.85 -22.97 -1.23
N CYS A 123 16.02 -22.53 -1.72
CA CYS A 123 16.18 -21.28 -2.43
C CYS A 123 16.06 -21.44 -3.95
N GLU A 124 15.85 -20.34 -4.67
CA GLU A 124 15.74 -20.32 -6.13
C GLU A 124 17.07 -20.65 -6.82
N ASP A 125 18.19 -20.32 -6.19
CA ASP A 125 19.54 -20.61 -6.67
C ASP A 125 20.00 -22.06 -6.40
N GLY A 126 19.16 -22.87 -5.76
CA GLY A 126 19.43 -24.26 -5.43
C GLY A 126 20.00 -24.49 -4.03
N ASP A 127 20.34 -23.44 -3.29
CA ASP A 127 20.79 -23.58 -1.90
C ASP A 127 19.68 -24.13 -1.01
N THR A 128 20.09 -24.83 0.05
CA THR A 128 19.16 -25.35 1.06
C THR A 128 19.65 -25.06 2.47
N PHE A 129 18.70 -24.75 3.36
CA PHE A 129 18.97 -24.51 4.77
C PHE A 129 18.11 -25.44 5.62
N LEU A 130 18.73 -26.16 6.56
CA LEU A 130 18.01 -26.93 7.57
C LEU A 130 17.82 -26.08 8.83
N ALA A 131 16.64 -26.17 9.43
CA ALA A 131 16.31 -25.35 10.59
C ALA A 131 15.32 -26.06 11.53
N ASP A 132 15.45 -25.75 12.82
CA ASP A 132 14.44 -26.11 13.82
C ASP A 132 13.18 -25.24 13.68
N HIS A 133 13.35 -23.98 13.27
CA HIS A 133 12.31 -22.98 13.18
C HIS A 133 12.47 -22.09 11.95
N VAL A 134 11.35 -21.64 11.37
CA VAL A 134 11.31 -20.64 10.31
C VAL A 134 10.28 -19.58 10.66
N ILE A 135 10.71 -18.32 10.65
CA ILE A 135 9.83 -17.16 10.80
C ILE A 135 9.59 -16.59 9.39
N VAL A 136 8.33 -16.54 8.97
CA VAL A 136 7.95 -16.06 7.64
C VAL A 136 7.43 -14.64 7.75
N THR A 137 8.15 -13.70 7.13
CA THR A 137 7.80 -12.27 7.08
C THR A 137 7.61 -11.77 5.65
N VAL A 138 7.37 -12.66 4.69
CA VAL A 138 7.08 -12.26 3.31
C VAL A 138 5.74 -11.50 3.24
N PRO A 139 5.58 -10.54 2.32
CA PRO A 139 4.36 -9.75 2.21
C PRO A 139 3.10 -10.61 1.97
N LEU A 140 1.95 -10.12 2.43
CA LEU A 140 0.67 -10.79 2.20
C LEU A 140 0.36 -10.95 0.70
N GLY A 141 0.69 -9.96 -0.14
CA GLY A 141 0.55 -10.06 -1.61
C GLY A 141 1.29 -11.27 -2.19
N PHE A 142 2.54 -11.49 -1.77
CA PHE A 142 3.30 -12.69 -2.14
C PHE A 142 2.62 -13.97 -1.66
N LEU A 143 2.12 -13.99 -0.41
CA LEU A 143 1.40 -15.16 0.10
C LEU A 143 0.12 -15.42 -0.71
N LYS A 144 -0.64 -14.39 -1.08
CA LYS A 144 -1.85 -14.55 -1.91
C LYS A 144 -1.56 -15.29 -3.21
N GLU A 145 -0.46 -14.94 -3.87
CA GLU A 145 -0.03 -15.56 -5.12
C GLU A 145 0.61 -16.95 -4.91
N ARG A 146 1.47 -17.10 -3.90
CA ARG A 146 2.42 -18.21 -3.84
C ARG A 146 2.21 -19.19 -2.68
N HIS A 147 1.29 -18.95 -1.74
CA HIS A 147 1.16 -19.81 -0.53
C HIS A 147 0.91 -21.29 -0.81
N GLN A 148 0.37 -21.65 -1.98
CA GLN A 148 0.11 -23.05 -2.34
C GLN A 148 1.41 -23.82 -2.62
N ASP A 149 2.38 -23.17 -3.28
CA ASP A 149 3.65 -23.79 -3.69
C ASP A 149 4.83 -23.38 -2.79
N PHE A 150 4.67 -22.31 -2.02
CA PHE A 150 5.68 -21.80 -1.09
C PHE A 150 5.79 -22.67 0.18
N PHE A 151 4.76 -23.44 0.53
CA PHE A 151 4.75 -24.32 1.70
C PHE A 151 4.47 -25.77 1.34
N GLN A 152 5.30 -26.68 1.86
CA GLN A 152 5.09 -28.12 1.70
C GLN A 152 5.27 -28.87 3.03
N PRO A 153 4.23 -29.55 3.57
CA PRO A 153 2.86 -29.64 3.06
C PRO A 153 2.15 -28.27 3.03
N PRO A 154 1.01 -28.14 2.34
CA PRO A 154 0.24 -26.90 2.30
C PRO A 154 -0.12 -26.39 3.70
N LEU A 155 -0.32 -25.07 3.81
CA LEU A 155 -0.81 -24.46 5.04
C LEU A 155 -2.20 -25.02 5.42
N PRO A 156 -2.51 -25.12 6.73
CA PRO A 156 -3.86 -25.47 7.16
C PRO A 156 -4.92 -24.54 6.55
N GLU A 157 -6.08 -25.08 6.19
CA GLU A 157 -7.13 -24.35 5.45
C GLU A 157 -7.53 -23.04 6.12
N ARG A 158 -7.61 -23.00 7.45
CA ARG A 158 -7.90 -21.77 8.21
C ARG A 158 -6.93 -20.64 7.88
N LYS A 159 -5.65 -20.93 7.68
CA LYS A 159 -4.61 -19.93 7.35
C LYS A 159 -4.63 -19.57 5.87
N ALA A 160 -4.81 -20.56 4.98
CA ALA A 160 -4.98 -20.30 3.55
C ALA A 160 -6.21 -19.41 3.28
N GLU A 161 -7.32 -19.65 3.98
CA GLU A 161 -8.52 -18.82 3.85
C GLU A 161 -8.32 -17.40 4.38
N ALA A 162 -7.58 -17.21 5.47
CA ALA A 162 -7.23 -15.87 5.95
C ALA A 162 -6.38 -15.11 4.91
N ILE A 163 -5.40 -15.77 4.29
CA ILE A 163 -4.59 -15.18 3.20
C ILE A 163 -5.49 -14.76 2.03
N ARG A 164 -6.46 -15.59 1.64
CA ARG A 164 -7.41 -15.25 0.56
C ARG A 164 -8.29 -14.06 0.91
N ARG A 165 -8.84 -14.00 2.12
CA ARG A 165 -9.84 -12.98 2.51
C ARG A 165 -9.29 -11.61 2.87
N LEU A 166 -8.12 -11.53 3.50
CA LEU A 166 -7.56 -10.24 3.91
C LEU A 166 -7.25 -9.36 2.69
N GLY A 167 -7.51 -8.06 2.77
CA GLY A 167 -7.19 -7.11 1.70
C GLY A 167 -5.67 -6.90 1.54
N PHE A 168 -5.21 -6.70 0.31
CA PHE A 168 -3.85 -6.25 0.00
C PHE A 168 -3.93 -5.44 -1.29
N GLY A 169 -3.77 -4.12 -1.19
CA GLY A 169 -3.90 -3.20 -2.33
C GLY A 169 -2.66 -2.35 -2.53
N THR A 170 -2.73 -1.51 -3.56
CA THR A 170 -1.61 -0.73 -4.09
C THR A 170 -1.75 0.74 -3.72
N ASN A 171 -0.65 1.36 -3.29
CA ASN A 171 -0.52 2.80 -3.07
C ASN A 171 0.90 3.23 -3.46
N ASN A 172 1.02 4.07 -4.50
CA ASN A 172 2.29 4.54 -5.03
C ASN A 172 2.53 6.02 -4.80
N LYS A 173 3.78 6.40 -5.06
CA LYS A 173 4.25 7.78 -5.01
C LYS A 173 4.79 8.20 -6.36
N ILE A 174 4.44 9.41 -6.80
CA ILE A 174 4.99 10.05 -7.99
C ILE A 174 5.87 11.22 -7.52
N PHE A 175 7.18 11.14 -7.76
CA PHE A 175 8.10 12.23 -7.41
C PHE A 175 8.36 13.10 -8.64
N LEU A 176 8.04 14.39 -8.55
CA LEU A 176 8.24 15.36 -9.60
C LEU A 176 9.26 16.40 -9.12
N GLU A 177 10.41 16.45 -9.79
CA GLU A 177 11.46 17.42 -9.54
C GLU A 177 11.33 18.62 -10.49
N PHE A 178 11.48 19.82 -9.95
CA PHE A 178 11.41 21.07 -10.69
C PHE A 178 12.71 21.85 -10.57
N GLU A 179 13.11 22.54 -11.64
CA GLU A 179 14.27 23.45 -11.60
C GLU A 179 14.01 24.63 -10.64
N GLN A 180 12.77 25.12 -10.59
CA GLN A 180 12.32 26.20 -9.71
C GLN A 180 10.92 25.88 -9.17
N PRO A 181 10.64 26.18 -7.89
CA PRO A 181 9.32 25.94 -7.32
C PRO A 181 8.32 26.96 -7.87
N PHE A 182 7.14 26.49 -8.29
CA PHE A 182 6.01 27.36 -8.66
C PHE A 182 5.04 27.60 -7.49
N TRP A 183 5.24 26.90 -6.37
CA TRP A 183 4.44 26.98 -5.16
C TRP A 183 5.04 27.93 -4.13
N ASP A 184 4.23 28.32 -3.14
CA ASP A 184 4.68 29.17 -2.04
C ASP A 184 5.74 28.48 -1.17
N PRO A 185 6.79 29.16 -0.68
CA PRO A 185 7.83 28.52 0.14
C PRO A 185 7.34 27.91 1.45
N GLN A 186 6.20 28.37 2.00
CA GLN A 186 5.56 27.77 3.18
C GLN A 186 4.54 26.68 2.82
N GLN A 187 4.30 26.42 1.54
CA GLN A 187 3.36 25.39 1.09
C GLN A 187 3.87 24.00 1.47
N GLN A 188 3.00 23.20 2.09
CA GLN A 188 3.28 21.80 2.47
C GLN A 188 2.53 20.79 1.61
N LEU A 189 1.35 21.17 1.11
CA LEU A 189 0.43 20.28 0.41
C LEU A 189 -0.30 21.04 -0.70
N LEU A 190 -0.32 20.48 -1.91
CA LEU A 190 -1.14 20.95 -3.02
C LEU A 190 -2.27 19.93 -3.23
N GLU A 191 -3.46 20.22 -2.71
CA GLU A 191 -4.63 19.34 -2.85
C GLU A 191 -5.29 19.52 -4.22
N VAL A 192 -5.82 18.43 -4.77
CA VAL A 192 -6.51 18.43 -6.07
C VAL A 192 -7.97 18.01 -5.88
N VAL A 193 -8.87 18.79 -6.48
CA VAL A 193 -10.31 18.52 -6.49
C VAL A 193 -10.78 18.42 -7.94
N TRP A 194 -11.43 17.31 -8.28
CA TRP A 194 -11.97 17.06 -9.61
C TRP A 194 -13.44 17.45 -9.63
N GLU A 195 -13.76 18.62 -10.19
CA GLU A 195 -15.10 19.23 -10.06
C GLU A 195 -16.25 18.41 -10.65
N ASP A 196 -15.95 17.50 -11.57
CA ASP A 196 -16.91 16.64 -12.26
C ASP A 196 -17.14 15.30 -11.56
N GLU A 197 -16.60 15.11 -10.35
CA GLU A 197 -16.78 13.88 -9.59
C GLU A 197 -17.69 14.04 -8.37
N SER A 198 -18.27 12.91 -7.96
CA SER A 198 -19.12 12.80 -6.78
C SER A 198 -18.96 11.43 -6.13
N PRO A 199 -18.93 11.32 -4.80
CA PRO A 199 -18.91 10.04 -4.10
C PRO A 199 -20.19 9.22 -4.30
N LEU A 200 -21.26 9.85 -4.83
CA LEU A 200 -22.53 9.21 -5.12
C LEU A 200 -22.58 8.58 -6.51
N GLU A 201 -21.60 8.87 -7.35
CA GLU A 201 -21.49 8.39 -8.72
C GLU A 201 -20.42 7.30 -8.80
N GLU A 202 -20.59 6.35 -9.72
CA GLU A 202 -19.56 5.37 -10.00
C GLU A 202 -18.42 6.05 -10.78
N PRO A 203 -17.15 5.87 -10.38
CA PRO A 203 -16.04 6.43 -11.12
C PRO A 203 -15.94 5.83 -12.52
N SER A 204 -15.35 6.60 -13.44
CA SER A 204 -15.09 6.13 -14.80
C SER A 204 -14.24 4.84 -14.77
N THR A 205 -14.64 3.86 -15.58
CA THR A 205 -13.85 2.63 -15.78
C THR A 205 -12.75 2.80 -16.83
N ASP A 206 -12.72 3.93 -17.53
CA ASP A 206 -11.68 4.28 -18.51
C ASP A 206 -10.43 4.80 -17.79
N LEU A 207 -9.55 3.87 -17.44
CA LEU A 207 -8.30 4.14 -16.73
C LEU A 207 -7.33 4.95 -17.59
N GLU A 208 -7.25 4.69 -18.89
CA GLU A 208 -6.35 5.41 -19.80
C GLU A 208 -6.63 6.91 -19.78
N ALA A 209 -7.91 7.29 -19.85
CA ALA A 209 -8.29 8.70 -19.84
C ALA A 209 -8.32 9.35 -18.44
N ASN A 210 -8.37 8.58 -17.34
CA ASN A 210 -8.73 9.12 -16.02
C ASN A 210 -7.88 8.65 -14.84
N TRP A 211 -6.84 7.83 -15.01
CA TRP A 211 -6.07 7.28 -13.89
C TRP A 211 -5.55 8.37 -12.94
N PHE A 212 -5.07 9.49 -13.49
CA PHE A 212 -4.51 10.62 -12.74
C PHE A 212 -5.56 11.30 -11.87
N LYS A 213 -6.86 11.17 -12.19
CA LYS A 213 -7.92 11.69 -11.32
C LYS A 213 -7.90 11.02 -9.95
N LYS A 214 -7.33 9.83 -9.80
CA LYS A 214 -7.21 9.18 -8.48
C LYS A 214 -6.17 9.83 -7.57
N LEU A 215 -5.32 10.74 -8.09
CA LEU A 215 -4.40 11.53 -7.27
C LEU A 215 -5.17 12.41 -6.28
N ILE A 216 -4.70 12.42 -5.04
CA ILE A 216 -5.25 13.26 -3.95
C ILE A 216 -4.61 14.65 -3.90
N GLY A 217 -3.42 14.79 -4.51
CA GLY A 217 -2.60 15.97 -4.42
C GLY A 217 -1.12 15.62 -4.26
N PHE A 218 -0.33 16.64 -3.94
CA PHE A 218 1.13 16.57 -3.88
C PHE A 218 1.65 17.15 -2.56
N VAL A 219 2.40 16.35 -1.82
CA VAL A 219 3.18 16.82 -0.66
C VAL A 219 4.45 17.50 -1.18
N VAL A 220 4.73 18.70 -0.70
CA VAL A 220 6.00 19.39 -0.95
C VAL A 220 7.06 18.77 -0.05
N LEU A 221 8.14 18.22 -0.62
CA LEU A 221 9.22 17.68 0.19
C LEU A 221 10.06 18.81 0.79
N GLN A 222 10.24 18.75 2.10
CA GLN A 222 10.92 19.75 2.91
C GLN A 222 12.02 19.08 3.73
N PRO A 223 13.18 19.73 3.96
CA PRO A 223 13.54 21.05 3.46
C PRO A 223 14.12 21.01 2.01
N PRO A 224 13.96 22.06 1.20
CA PRO A 224 14.43 22.08 -0.19
C PRO A 224 15.95 22.02 -0.31
N GLU A 225 16.70 22.45 0.70
CA GLU A 225 18.17 22.33 0.73
C GLU A 225 18.63 20.87 0.74
N GLN A 226 17.78 19.97 1.22
CA GLN A 226 18.05 18.53 1.27
C GLN A 226 17.43 17.78 0.10
N HIS A 227 16.20 18.13 -0.29
CA HIS A 227 15.41 17.36 -1.25
C HIS A 227 15.27 18.01 -2.63
N GLY A 228 15.74 19.24 -2.81
CA GLY A 228 15.45 20.03 -4.01
C GLY A 228 14.00 20.54 -4.03
N HIS A 229 13.53 20.95 -5.21
CA HIS A 229 12.15 21.38 -5.41
C HIS A 229 11.31 20.19 -5.89
N VAL A 230 10.90 19.34 -4.94
CA VAL A 230 10.23 18.08 -5.24
C VAL A 230 8.81 18.04 -4.69
N LEU A 231 7.88 17.62 -5.56
CA LEU A 231 6.51 17.26 -5.22
C LEU A 231 6.37 15.73 -5.15
N CYS A 232 5.65 15.23 -4.15
CA CYS A 232 5.33 13.82 -3.99
C CYS A 232 3.81 13.61 -4.09
N GLY A 233 3.35 13.12 -5.24
CA GLY A 233 1.96 12.75 -5.48
C GLY A 233 1.63 11.37 -4.92
N PHE A 234 0.40 11.18 -4.45
CA PHE A 234 -0.08 9.90 -3.89
C PHE A 234 -1.28 9.37 -4.66
N ILE A 235 -1.22 8.10 -5.04
CA ILE A 235 -2.27 7.44 -5.81
C ILE A 235 -2.43 5.99 -5.35
N ALA A 236 -3.68 5.55 -5.17
CA ALA A 236 -3.99 4.20 -4.71
C ALA A 236 -4.98 3.47 -5.62
N GLY A 237 -5.00 2.14 -5.53
CA GLY A 237 -5.95 1.30 -6.24
C GLY A 237 -5.55 0.92 -7.67
N LYS A 238 -6.55 0.49 -8.44
CA LYS A 238 -6.37 0.06 -9.84
C LYS A 238 -5.81 1.15 -10.75
N GLU A 239 -6.12 2.41 -10.44
CA GLU A 239 -5.58 3.57 -11.15
C GLU A 239 -4.07 3.70 -10.89
N SER A 240 -3.63 3.36 -9.68
CA SER A 240 -2.20 3.25 -9.36
C SER A 240 -1.56 2.05 -10.06
N GLU A 241 -2.22 0.89 -10.10
CA GLU A 241 -1.72 -0.30 -10.81
C GLU A 241 -1.62 -0.03 -12.33
N TYR A 242 -2.58 0.70 -12.89
CA TYR A 242 -2.52 1.14 -14.29
C TYR A 242 -1.33 2.07 -14.54
N MET A 243 -1.10 3.04 -13.64
CA MET A 243 0.05 3.94 -13.73
C MET A 243 1.39 3.18 -13.74
N GLU A 244 1.52 2.05 -13.02
CA GLU A 244 2.73 1.20 -13.07
C GLU A 244 2.99 0.58 -14.46
N THR A 245 1.98 0.51 -15.32
CA THR A 245 2.14 0.00 -16.69
C THR A 245 2.64 1.05 -17.68
N LEU A 246 2.60 2.32 -17.30
CA LEU A 246 3.06 3.44 -18.10
C LEU A 246 4.57 3.65 -17.94
N SER A 247 5.19 4.22 -18.97
CA SER A 247 6.56 4.70 -18.87
C SER A 247 6.65 5.98 -18.04
N ASP A 248 7.82 6.24 -17.45
CA ASP A 248 8.09 7.49 -16.71
C ASP A 248 7.75 8.74 -17.55
N ALA A 249 7.99 8.71 -18.86
CA ALA A 249 7.68 9.81 -19.77
C ALA A 249 6.17 10.03 -19.94
N GLU A 250 5.38 8.97 -20.02
CA GLU A 250 3.92 9.05 -20.11
C GLU A 250 3.33 9.61 -18.82
N VAL A 251 3.78 9.12 -17.65
CA VAL A 251 3.39 9.63 -16.33
C VAL A 251 3.74 11.11 -16.18
N LEU A 252 4.93 11.52 -16.62
CA LEU A 252 5.39 12.92 -16.54
C LEU A 252 4.59 13.86 -17.47
N SER A 253 4.11 13.37 -18.61
CA SER A 253 3.40 14.17 -19.61
C SER A 253 1.88 14.28 -19.39
N THR A 254 1.33 13.47 -18.48
CA THR A 254 -0.10 13.44 -18.13
C THR A 254 -0.48 14.65 -17.28
#